data_AF-A0A5N6VCE8-F1
#
_entry.id   AF-A0A5N6VCE8-F1
#
_cell.length_a   1.000
_cell.length_b   1.000
_cell.length_c   1.000
_cell.angle_alpha   90.00
_cell.angle_beta   90.00
_cell.angle_gamma   90.00
#
_symmetry.space_group_name_H-M   'P 1'
#
loop_
_entity.id
_entity.type
_entity.pdbx_description
1 polymer ?
#
loop_
_entity_poly.entity_id
_entity_poly.type
_entity_poly.pdbx_seq_one_letter_code
_entity_poly.pdbx_strand_id
1 'polypeptide(L)' 'MVNCVFTQQTYEHFNKTVTTIVDRAFELSLFHDCKVYVLVEHSRGSLVFNSVDDHSWPLSDMSLVSYDGF' A
#
# COMPACT_ATOMS: atom_id res chain seq x y z
N MET A 1 10.65 26.11 -16.86
CA MET A 1 10.98 24.72 -17.28
C MET A 1 11.56 23.86 -16.15
N VAL A 2 12.38 24.39 -15.24
CA VAL A 2 13.04 23.60 -14.18
C VAL A 2 12.06 22.95 -13.18
N ASN A 3 10.97 23.64 -12.81
CA ASN A 3 9.97 23.10 -11.89
C ASN A 3 9.19 21.89 -12.44
N CYS A 4 8.94 21.85 -13.75
CA CYS A 4 8.22 20.75 -14.39
C CYS A 4 9.07 19.47 -14.39
N VAL A 5 10.37 19.59 -14.64
CA VAL A 5 11.29 18.43 -14.64
C VAL A 5 11.47 17.88 -13.22
N PHE A 6 11.59 18.76 -12.22
CA PHE A 6 11.73 18.35 -10.82
C PHE A 6 10.48 17.62 -10.31
N THR A 7 9.29 18.18 -10.57
CA THR A 7 8.01 17.56 -10.18
C THR A 7 7.76 16.23 -10.89
N GLN A 8 8.20 16.09 -12.15
CA GLN A 8 8.09 14.83 -12.89
C GLN A 8 9.05 13.77 -12.33
N GLN A 9 10.29 14.11 -12.01
CA GLN A 9 11.23 13.18 -11.37
C GLN A 9 10.76 12.71 -9.99
N THR A 10 10.21 13.62 -9.17
CA THR A 10 9.64 13.25 -7.87
C THR A 10 8.45 12.31 -8.03
N TYR A 11 7.66 12.48 -9.10
CA TYR A 11 6.51 11.63 -9.36
C TYR A 11 6.88 10.23 -9.86
N GLU A 12 7.83 10.14 -10.80
CA GLU A 12 8.36 8.85 -11.23
C GLU A 12 8.96 8.07 -10.05
N HIS A 13 9.67 8.79 -9.16
CA HIS A 13 10.18 8.21 -7.93
C HIS A 13 9.04 7.72 -7.02
N PHE A 14 8.00 8.54 -6.79
CA PHE A 14 6.83 8.15 -6.01
C PHE A 14 6.16 6.89 -6.56
N ASN A 15 5.87 6.84 -7.87
CA ASN A 15 5.26 5.68 -8.51
C ASN A 15 6.12 4.43 -8.33
N LYS A 16 7.44 4.54 -8.55
CA LYS A 16 8.37 3.42 -8.35
C LYS A 16 8.38 2.94 -6.90
N THR A 17 8.35 3.84 -5.92
CA THR A 17 8.28 3.49 -4.51
C THR A 17 6.97 2.75 -4.19
N VAL A 18 5.83 3.26 -4.66
CA VAL A 18 4.53 2.63 -4.43
C VAL A 18 4.47 1.24 -5.06
N THR A 19 4.91 1.08 -6.31
CA THR A 19 4.97 -0.24 -6.97
C THR A 19 5.84 -1.20 -6.18
N THR A 20 7.01 -0.77 -5.71
CA THR A 20 7.90 -1.63 -4.92
C THR A 20 7.24 -2.08 -3.61
N ILE A 21 6.49 -1.20 -2.93
CA ILE A 21 5.77 -1.56 -1.70
C ILE A 21 4.68 -2.59 -1.99
N VAL A 22 3.92 -2.42 -3.08
CA VAL A 22 2.87 -3.35 -3.48
C VAL A 22 3.45 -4.72 -3.85
N ASP A 23 4.56 -4.77 -4.58
CA ASP A 23 5.24 -6.02 -4.93
C ASP A 23 5.68 -6.79 -3.67
N ARG A 24 6.25 -6.09 -2.68
CA ARG A 24 6.63 -6.71 -1.40
C ARG A 24 5.43 -7.15 -0.57
N ALA A 25 4.36 -6.37 -0.56
CA ALA A 25 3.10 -6.74 0.11
C ALA A 25 2.49 -8.00 -0.51
N PHE A 26 2.55 -8.11 -1.84
CA PHE A 26 2.11 -9.29 -2.57
C PHE A 26 2.97 -10.51 -2.23
N GLU A 27 4.30 -10.40 -2.31
CA GLU A 27 5.23 -11.47 -1.91
C GLU A 27 4.96 -11.95 -0.47
N LEU A 28 4.76 -11.01 0.46
CA LEU A 28 4.45 -11.30 1.85
C LEU A 28 3.17 -12.13 1.98
N SER A 29 2.10 -11.73 1.27
CA SER A 29 0.83 -12.47 1.29
C SER A 29 0.96 -13.87 0.66
N LEU A 30 1.74 -14.00 -0.41
CA LEU A 30 1.88 -15.24 -1.17
C LEU A 30 2.74 -16.28 -0.43
N PHE A 31 3.85 -15.86 0.17
CA PHE A 31 4.83 -16.78 0.76
C PHE A 31 4.62 -17.06 2.25
N HIS A 32 3.88 -16.21 2.96
CA HIS A 32 3.72 -16.31 4.41
C HIS A 32 2.26 -16.46 4.87
N ASP A 33 1.33 -16.70 3.94
CA ASP A 33 -0.11 -16.94 4.21
C ASP A 33 -0.73 -15.90 5.16
N CYS A 34 -0.42 -14.63 4.91
CA CYS A 34 -0.92 -13.52 5.70
C CYS A 34 -1.81 -12.60 4.86
N LYS A 35 -2.77 -11.95 5.53
CA LYS A 35 -3.68 -10.99 4.90
C LYS A 35 -3.01 -9.61 4.91
N VAL A 36 -2.83 -9.00 3.74
CA VAL A 36 -2.13 -7.72 3.58
C VAL A 36 -3.01 -6.71 2.86
N TYR A 37 -3.13 -5.52 3.45
CA TYR A 37 -3.84 -4.37 2.89
C TYR A 37 -2.89 -3.18 2.84
N VAL A 38 -2.81 -2.53 1.69
CA VAL A 38 -2.03 -1.29 1.52
C VAL A 38 -2.94 -0.23 0.92
N LEU A 39 -3.14 0.85 1.67
CA LEU A 39 -3.75 2.09 1.20
C LEU A 39 -2.66 3.15 1.11
N VAL A 40 -2.50 3.73 -0.08
CA VAL A 40 -1.66 4.92 -0.28
C VAL A 40 -2.57 6.05 -0.71
N GLU A 41 -2.75 7.05 0.14
CA GLU A 41 -3.42 8.29 -0.21
C GLU A 41 -2.39 9.37 -0.52
N HIS A 42 -2.51 9.97 -1.69
CA HIS A 42 -1.66 11.08 -2.13
C HIS A 42 -2.51 12.16 -2.80
N SER A 43 -2.01 13.39 -2.84
CA SER A 43 -2.73 14.54 -3.43
C SER A 43 -3.13 14.34 -4.90
N ARG A 44 -2.52 13.38 -5.59
CA ARG A 44 -2.75 13.05 -7.01
C ARG A 44 -3.63 11.82 -7.24
N GLY A 45 -4.01 11.11 -6.17
CA GLY A 45 -4.82 9.90 -6.26
C GLY A 45 -4.55 8.93 -5.12
N SER A 46 -5.37 7.89 -5.07
CA SER A 46 -5.23 6.79 -4.14
C SER A 46 -4.89 5.49 -4.85
N LEU A 47 -4.13 4.64 -4.16
CA LEU A 47 -3.88 3.25 -4.57
C LEU A 47 -4.31 2.32 -3.43
N VAL A 48 -4.99 1.25 -3.80
CA VAL A 48 -5.39 0.18 -2.88
C VAL A 48 -4.87 -1.14 -3.41
N PHE A 49 -4.15 -1.87 -2.55
CA PHE A 49 -3.84 -3.27 -2.74
C PHE A 49 -4.50 -4.06 -1.61
N ASN A 50 -5.23 -5.12 -1.96
CA ASN A 50 -5.86 -6.03 -1.02
C ASN A 50 -5.53 -7.46 -1.44
N SER A 51 -4.89 -8.23 -0.56
CA SER A 51 -4.58 -9.63 -0.82
C SER A 51 -5.78 -10.56 -0.62
N VAL A 52 -6.90 -10.04 -0.13
CA VAL A 52 -8.11 -10.77 0.22
C VAL A 52 -9.25 -10.34 -0.71
N ASP A 53 -9.98 -11.31 -1.26
CA ASP A 53 -11.15 -11.05 -2.12
C ASP A 53 -12.42 -10.64 -1.33
N ASP A 54 -12.34 -10.66 -0.01
CA ASP A 54 -13.42 -10.30 0.90
C ASP A 54 -13.49 -8.77 1.08
N HIS A 55 -14.57 -8.17 0.56
CA HIS A 55 -14.84 -6.73 0.65
C HIS A 55 -15.15 -6.23 2.07
N SER A 56 -15.35 -7.11 3.05
CA SER A 56 -15.49 -6.73 4.46
C SER A 56 -14.14 -6.50 5.17
N TRP A 57 -13.02 -6.74 4.46
CA TRP A 57 -11.65 -6.56 4.93
C TRP A 57 -10.95 -5.41 4.17
N PRO A 58 -10.06 -4.61 4.79
CA PRO A 58 -9.60 -4.70 6.17
C PRO A 58 -10.72 -4.33 7.15
N LEU A 59 -10.65 -4.91 8.34
CA LEU A 59 -11.56 -4.50 9.40
C LEU A 59 -11.29 -3.02 9.70
N SER A 60 -12.35 -2.26 10.02
CA SER A 60 -12.19 -0.85 10.41
C SER A 60 -11.20 -0.71 11.56
N ASP A 61 -10.37 0.33 11.57
CA ASP A 61 -9.34 0.61 12.60
C ASP A 61 -9.85 0.48 14.05
N MET A 62 -11.14 0.72 14.27
CA MET A 62 -11.84 0.53 15.56
C MET A 62 -11.82 -0.90 16.11
N SER A 63 -11.49 -1.90 15.28
CA SER A 63 -11.48 -3.32 15.64
C SER A 63 -10.07 -3.92 15.71
N LEU A 64 -9.04 -3.13 15.40
CA LEU A 64 -7.62 -3.47 15.61
C LEU A 64 -7.25 -3.31 17.09
N VAL A 65 -8.03 -3.93 17.98
CA VAL A 65 -7.70 -4.03 19.40
C VAL A 65 -6.67 -5.15 19.55
N SER A 66 -5.39 -4.76 19.47
CA SER A 66 -4.21 -5.41 20.03
C SER A 66 -4.17 -6.96 20.01
N TYR A 67 -3.46 -7.53 19.03
CA TYR A 67 -2.80 -8.82 19.24
C TYR A 67 -1.53 -8.58 20.08
N ASP A 68 -1.64 -8.71 21.40
CA ASP A 68 -0.50 -9.04 22.26
C ASP A 68 -0.25 -10.55 22.12
N GLY A 69 0.79 -10.96 21.41
CA GLY A 69 1.03 -12.40 21.18
C GLY A 69 2.39 -12.75 20.58
N PHE A 70 3.37 -12.88 21.49
CA PHE A 70 4.71 -13.49 21.41
C PHE A 70 5.84 -12.79 20.67
#